data_AF-A0A841JIV4-F1
#
_entry.id   AF-A0A841JIV4-F1
#
_cell.length_a   1.000
_cell.length_b   1.000
_cell.length_c   1.000
_cell.angle_alpha   90.00
_cell.angle_beta   90.00
_cell.angle_gamma   90.00
#
_symmetry.space_group_name_H-M   'P 1'
#
loop_
_entity.id
_entity.type
_entity.pdbx_description
1 polymer ?
#
loop_
_entity_poly.entity_id
_entity_poly.type
_entity_poly.pdbx_seq_one_letter_code
_entity_poly.pdbx_strand_id
1 'polypeptide(L)'
;MEDINVRSVRYPVVVDQKFEKIALKLGRTKRQVFIQMVDYFYKSKKDPVDLNDEVLKNTLLKNHQQYIGFIKTQENMLLVPIKTLIDRIGESQRQIIERFNTEVLQHNVDVLNNQHAQAVVFSEIGRLMDVISKSQKSKETLKTQFMSILESYIRSREAFTMMTSGREKDELIAMVKDQVRTL
;
A
#
# COMPACT_ATOMS: atom_id res chain seq x y z
N MET A 1 -8.67 -38.52 -87.14
CA MET A 1 -7.91 -37.83 -86.08
C MET A 1 -6.72 -38.71 -85.76
N GLU A 2 -5.51 -38.22 -85.99
CA GLU A 2 -4.30 -38.92 -85.53
C GLU A 2 -4.34 -39.03 -84.01
N ASP A 3 -3.98 -40.20 -83.46
CA ASP A 3 -3.85 -40.34 -82.02
C ASP A 3 -2.69 -39.47 -81.55
N ILE A 4 -3.01 -38.45 -80.76
CA ILE A 4 -2.07 -37.47 -80.21
C ILE A 4 -1.07 -38.18 -79.25
N ASN A 5 -1.37 -39.39 -78.78
CA ASN A 5 -0.59 -40.12 -77.77
C ASN A 5 0.29 -41.22 -78.38
N VAL A 6 1.28 -40.82 -79.18
CA VAL A 6 2.18 -41.73 -79.92
C VAL A 6 3.38 -42.25 -79.12
N ARG A 7 3.61 -41.78 -77.88
CA ARG A 7 4.81 -42.11 -77.09
C ARG A 7 4.47 -43.03 -75.90
N SER A 8 5.32 -44.03 -75.66
CA SER A 8 5.22 -44.94 -74.51
C SER A 8 6.47 -44.87 -73.64
N VAL A 9 6.28 -44.96 -72.32
CA VAL A 9 7.36 -44.97 -71.31
C VAL A 9 7.31 -46.33 -70.61
N ARG A 10 8.43 -47.04 -70.60
CA ARG A 10 8.55 -48.34 -69.91
C ARG A 10 9.10 -48.14 -68.51
N TYR A 11 8.51 -48.82 -67.53
CA TYR A 11 8.94 -48.77 -66.13
C TYR A 11 8.69 -50.12 -65.44
N PRO A 12 9.37 -50.45 -64.32
CA PRO A 12 9.23 -51.74 -63.66
C PRO A 12 7.82 -52.02 -63.14
N VAL A 13 7.46 -53.31 -63.02
CA VAL A 13 6.14 -53.76 -62.52
C VAL A 13 5.81 -53.20 -61.13
N VAL A 14 6.82 -53.08 -60.26
CA VAL A 14 6.65 -52.50 -58.92
C VAL A 14 6.25 -51.02 -58.99
N VAL A 15 6.77 -50.28 -59.97
CA VAL A 15 6.39 -48.89 -60.22
C VAL A 15 4.98 -48.81 -60.79
N ASP A 16 4.59 -49.76 -61.64
CA ASP A 16 3.23 -49.85 -62.18
C ASP A 16 2.16 -50.02 -61.10
N GLN A 17 2.42 -50.89 -60.13
CA GLN A 17 1.51 -51.10 -58.99
C GLN A 17 1.35 -49.84 -58.14
N LYS A 18 2.45 -49.10 -57.90
CA LYS A 18 2.39 -47.82 -57.19
C LYS A 18 1.63 -46.79 -58.01
N PHE A 19 1.86 -46.76 -59.33
CA PHE A 19 1.23 -45.81 -60.22
C PHE A 19 -0.27 -46.02 -60.34
N GLU A 20 -0.72 -47.28 -60.41
CA GLU A 20 -2.14 -47.65 -60.39
C GLU A 20 -2.81 -47.17 -59.11
N LYS A 21 -2.20 -47.39 -57.95
CA LYS A 21 -2.74 -46.91 -56.66
C LYS A 21 -2.90 -45.39 -56.62
N ILE A 22 -1.93 -44.64 -57.14
CA ILE A 22 -1.99 -43.17 -57.20
C ILE A 22 -3.08 -42.71 -58.17
N ALA A 23 -3.16 -43.33 -59.35
CA ALA A 23 -4.15 -43.04 -60.37
C ALA A 23 -5.58 -43.27 -59.83
N LEU A 24 -5.82 -44.41 -59.20
CA LEU A 24 -7.09 -44.75 -58.56
C LEU A 24 -7.43 -43.79 -57.41
N LYS A 25 -6.47 -43.47 -56.53
CA LYS A 25 -6.69 -42.53 -55.42
C LYS A 25 -7.11 -41.14 -55.90
N LEU A 26 -6.59 -40.71 -57.04
CA LEU A 26 -6.89 -39.40 -57.65
C LEU A 26 -8.09 -39.44 -58.60
N GLY A 27 -8.70 -40.61 -58.84
CA GLY A 27 -9.82 -40.79 -59.77
C GLY A 27 -9.46 -40.50 -61.24
N ARG A 28 -8.20 -40.73 -61.63
CA ARG A 28 -7.65 -40.38 -62.97
C ARG A 28 -7.02 -41.59 -63.62
N THR A 29 -6.90 -41.57 -64.95
CA THR A 29 -6.13 -42.60 -65.65
C THR A 29 -4.62 -42.41 -65.40
N LYS A 30 -3.84 -43.50 -65.41
CA LYS A 30 -2.36 -43.46 -65.36
C LYS A 30 -1.80 -42.42 -66.33
N ARG A 31 -2.28 -42.41 -67.58
CA ARG A 31 -1.87 -41.44 -68.61
C ARG A 31 -2.09 -39.99 -68.17
N GLN A 32 -3.26 -39.65 -67.64
CA GLN A 32 -3.55 -38.28 -67.19
C GLN A 32 -2.67 -37.85 -66.02
N VAL A 33 -2.41 -38.75 -65.07
CA VAL A 33 -1.52 -38.46 -63.95
C VAL A 33 -0.09 -38.25 -64.43
N PHE A 34 0.38 -39.04 -65.40
CA PHE A 34 1.72 -38.86 -65.99
C PHE A 34 1.89 -37.49 -66.63
N ILE A 35 0.95 -37.08 -67.49
CA ILE A 35 1.01 -35.79 -68.18
C ILE A 35 1.05 -34.64 -67.17
N GLN A 36 0.17 -34.68 -66.17
CA GLN A 36 0.12 -33.66 -65.12
C GLN A 36 1.39 -33.62 -64.27
N MET A 37 2.00 -34.78 -64.00
CA MET A 37 3.25 -34.86 -63.27
C MET A 37 4.40 -34.23 -64.05
N VAL A 38 4.50 -34.51 -65.36
CA VAL A 38 5.51 -33.88 -66.24
C VAL A 38 5.29 -32.37 -66.32
N ASP A 39 4.05 -31.92 -66.51
CA ASP A 39 3.71 -30.49 -66.53
C ASP A 39 4.04 -29.80 -65.20
N TYR A 40 3.76 -30.46 -64.08
CA TYR A 40 4.05 -29.95 -62.75
C TYR A 40 5.54 -29.74 -62.53
N PHE A 41 6.38 -30.74 -62.81
CA PHE A 41 7.84 -30.61 -62.67
C PHE A 41 8.43 -29.62 -63.67
N TYR A 42 7.91 -29.59 -64.90
CA TYR A 42 8.35 -28.63 -65.90
C TYR A 42 8.05 -27.17 -65.52
N LYS A 43 6.87 -26.90 -64.92
CA LYS A 43 6.47 -25.56 -64.47
C LYS A 43 7.14 -25.15 -63.17
N SER A 44 7.21 -26.06 -62.19
CA SER A 44 7.78 -25.78 -60.87
C SER A 44 9.31 -25.76 -60.87
N LYS A 45 9.95 -26.27 -61.93
CA LYS A 45 11.41 -26.44 -62.04
C LYS A 45 12.03 -27.27 -60.90
N LYS A 46 11.19 -28.04 -60.18
CA LYS A 46 11.62 -28.92 -59.10
C LYS A 46 12.22 -30.19 -59.67
N ASP A 47 13.30 -30.66 -59.05
CA ASP A 47 13.87 -31.98 -59.34
C ASP A 47 12.99 -33.05 -58.65
N PRO A 48 12.42 -34.03 -59.39
CA PRO A 48 11.69 -35.15 -58.80
C PRO A 48 12.51 -36.00 -57.81
N VAL A 49 13.84 -35.89 -57.85
CA VAL A 49 14.76 -36.58 -56.95
C VAL A 49 14.94 -35.81 -55.63
N ASP A 50 14.70 -34.50 -55.61
CA ASP A 50 14.93 -33.65 -54.45
C ASP A 50 13.71 -33.60 -53.51
N LEU A 51 13.50 -34.73 -52.81
CA LEU A 51 12.47 -34.86 -51.76
C LEU A 51 12.86 -34.11 -50.47
N ASN A 52 14.11 -33.68 -50.33
CA ASN A 52 14.61 -33.10 -49.09
C ASN A 52 14.05 -31.70 -48.82
N ASP A 53 13.82 -30.90 -49.85
CA ASP A 53 13.31 -29.53 -49.71
C ASP A 53 11.89 -29.45 -49.11
N GLU A 54 10.97 -30.31 -49.56
CA GLU A 54 9.61 -30.36 -49.01
C GLU A 54 9.59 -30.93 -47.59
N VAL A 55 10.45 -31.91 -47.30
CA VAL A 55 10.59 -32.46 -45.94
C VAL A 55 11.19 -31.42 -45.00
N LEU A 56 12.19 -30.66 -45.44
CA LEU A 56 12.82 -29.59 -44.69
C LEU A 56 11.81 -28.47 -44.38
N LYS A 57 11.07 -28.01 -45.39
CA LYS A 57 10.02 -27.00 -45.22
C LYS A 57 8.95 -27.44 -44.22
N ASN A 58 8.46 -28.67 -44.35
CA ASN A 58 7.43 -29.20 -43.44
C ASN A 58 7.95 -29.34 -42.01
N THR A 59 9.20 -29.80 -41.84
CA THR A 59 9.86 -29.88 -40.54
C THR A 59 10.02 -28.49 -39.90
N LEU A 60 10.48 -27.49 -40.66
CA LEU A 60 10.65 -26.12 -40.20
C LEU A 60 9.32 -25.50 -39.75
N LEU A 61 8.25 -25.67 -40.54
CA LEU A 61 6.92 -25.18 -40.20
C LEU A 61 6.38 -25.85 -38.93
N LYS A 62 6.54 -27.17 -38.81
CA LYS A 62 6.12 -27.92 -37.62
C LYS A 62 6.87 -27.46 -36.37
N ASN A 63 8.19 -27.29 -36.46
CA ASN A 63 9.01 -26.81 -35.35
C ASN A 63 8.61 -25.36 -34.96
N HIS A 64 8.38 -24.48 -35.92
CA HIS A 64 7.88 -23.12 -35.64
C HIS A 64 6.53 -23.13 -34.93
N GLN A 65 5.59 -23.97 -35.36
CA GLN A 65 4.31 -24.12 -34.68
C GLN A 65 4.47 -24.61 -33.24
N GLN A 66 5.40 -25.54 -33.00
CA GLN A 66 5.71 -26.01 -31.65
C GLN A 66 6.31 -24.91 -30.77
N TYR A 67 7.26 -24.13 -31.28
CA TYR A 67 7.83 -23.00 -30.54
C TYR A 67 6.78 -21.94 -30.21
N ILE A 68 5.94 -21.57 -31.18
CA ILE A 68 4.84 -20.62 -30.94
C ILE A 68 3.87 -21.17 -29.88
N GLY A 69 3.54 -22.47 -29.95
CA GLY A 69 2.71 -23.13 -28.95
C GLY A 69 3.33 -23.05 -27.55
N PHE A 70 4.63 -23.37 -27.45
CA PHE A 70 5.37 -23.30 -26.20
C PHE A 70 5.41 -21.87 -25.62
N ILE A 71 5.68 -20.86 -26.46
CA ILE A 71 5.68 -19.46 -26.04
C ILE A 71 4.30 -19.05 -25.51
N LYS A 72 3.22 -19.40 -26.23
CA LYS A 72 1.85 -19.13 -25.76
C LYS A 72 1.53 -19.84 -24.45
N THR A 73 2.02 -21.06 -24.27
CA THR A 73 1.86 -21.79 -23.01
C THR A 73 2.61 -21.09 -21.88
N GLN A 74 3.87 -20.68 -22.09
CA GLN A 74 4.63 -19.92 -21.09
C GLN A 74 3.98 -18.57 -20.77
N GLU A 75 3.47 -17.86 -21.77
CA GLU A 75 2.77 -16.60 -21.59
C GLU A 75 1.55 -16.77 -20.68
N ASN A 76 0.70 -17.76 -20.97
CA ASN A 76 -0.52 -18.03 -20.20
C ASN A 76 -0.23 -18.60 -18.81
N MET A 77 0.77 -19.47 -18.67
CA MET A 77 1.07 -20.14 -17.40
C MET A 77 1.92 -19.30 -16.46
N LEU A 78 2.76 -18.40 -16.98
CA LEU A 78 3.74 -17.66 -16.18
C LEU A 78 3.58 -16.16 -16.32
N LEU A 79 3.71 -15.61 -17.54
CA LEU A 79 3.80 -14.16 -17.73
C LEU A 79 2.51 -13.43 -17.35
N VAL A 80 1.35 -13.95 -17.75
CA VAL A 80 0.04 -13.37 -17.40
C VAL A 80 -0.23 -13.42 -15.89
N PRO A 81 -0.04 -14.55 -15.19
CA PRO A 81 -0.14 -14.60 -13.73
C PRO A 81 0.83 -13.66 -13.02
N ILE A 82 2.09 -13.59 -13.45
CA ILE A 82 3.10 -12.71 -12.86
C ILE A 82 2.67 -11.25 -12.98
N LYS A 83 2.24 -10.82 -14.17
CA LYS A 83 1.74 -9.46 -14.38
C LYS A 83 0.57 -9.15 -13.45
N THR A 84 -0.40 -10.06 -13.38
CA THR A 84 -1.59 -9.91 -12.52
C THR A 84 -1.20 -9.79 -11.04
N LEU A 85 -0.21 -10.56 -10.60
CA LEU A 85 0.29 -10.53 -9.23
C LEU A 85 1.04 -9.22 -8.94
N ILE A 86 1.87 -8.74 -9.86
CA ILE A 86 2.55 -7.45 -9.75
C ILE A 86 1.54 -6.30 -9.66
N ASP A 87 0.50 -6.30 -10.49
CA ASP A 87 -0.54 -5.26 -10.46
C ASP A 87 -1.27 -5.26 -9.11
N ARG A 88 -1.59 -6.45 -8.56
CA ARG A 88 -2.20 -6.57 -7.22
C ARG A 88 -1.27 -6.10 -6.10
N ILE A 89 0.02 -6.41 -6.18
CA ILE A 89 1.02 -5.93 -5.21
C ILE A 89 1.12 -4.40 -5.28
N GLY A 90 1.17 -3.83 -6.48
CA GLY A 90 1.21 -2.39 -6.68
C GLY A 90 0.02 -1.68 -6.05
N GLU A 91 -1.19 -2.23 -6.23
CA GLU A 91 -2.41 -1.69 -5.63
C GLU A 91 -2.42 -1.83 -4.11
N SER A 92 -2.01 -3.00 -3.58
CA SER A 92 -1.88 -3.21 -2.14
C SER A 92 -0.87 -2.24 -1.51
N GLN A 93 0.27 -2.01 -2.15
CA GLN A 93 1.28 -1.05 -1.68
C GLN A 93 0.75 0.38 -1.70
N ARG A 94 0.00 0.78 -2.75
CA ARG A 94 -0.66 2.09 -2.79
C ARG A 94 -1.59 2.28 -1.60
N GLN A 95 -2.42 1.30 -1.29
CA GLN A 95 -3.33 1.36 -0.13
C GLN A 95 -2.59 1.42 1.21
N ILE A 96 -1.49 0.67 1.35
CA ILE A 96 -0.64 0.74 2.56
C ILE A 96 -0.05 2.13 2.72
N ILE A 97 0.48 2.74 1.65
CA ILE A 97 1.04 4.08 1.69
C ILE A 97 -0.03 5.12 2.05
N GLU A 98 -1.22 5.00 1.45
CA GLU A 98 -2.34 5.91 1.74
C GLU A 98 -2.77 5.83 3.22
N ARG A 99 -2.94 4.62 3.75
CA ARG A 99 -3.25 4.40 5.17
C ARG A 99 -2.12 4.90 6.08
N PHE A 100 -0.87 4.69 5.73
CA PHE A 100 0.24 5.19 6.52
C PHE A 100 0.24 6.72 6.59
N ASN A 101 0.02 7.39 5.46
CA ASN A 101 -0.03 8.85 5.42
C ASN A 101 -1.22 9.42 6.21
N THR A 102 -2.38 8.78 6.13
CA THR A 102 -3.60 9.27 6.80
C THR A 102 -3.73 8.79 8.23
N GLU A 103 -3.66 7.50 8.50
CA GLU A 103 -3.88 6.94 9.83
C GLU A 103 -2.68 7.11 10.75
N VAL A 104 -1.44 7.17 10.23
CA VAL A 104 -0.24 7.28 11.08
C VAL A 104 0.30 8.71 11.08
N LEU A 105 0.66 9.27 9.92
CA LEU A 105 1.30 10.60 9.90
C LEU A 105 0.34 11.69 10.34
N GLN A 106 -0.86 11.77 9.77
CA GLN A 106 -1.84 12.78 10.16
C GLN A 106 -2.24 12.62 11.64
N HIS A 107 -2.52 11.40 12.08
CA HIS A 107 -2.87 11.15 13.48
C HIS A 107 -1.76 11.55 14.44
N ASN A 108 -0.49 11.26 14.12
CA ASN A 108 0.64 11.68 14.96
C ASN A 108 0.74 13.21 15.05
N VAL A 109 0.50 13.92 13.95
CA VAL A 109 0.46 15.39 13.94
C VAL A 109 -0.69 15.89 14.82
N ASP A 110 -1.88 15.31 14.71
CA ASP A 110 -3.04 15.71 15.50
C ASP A 110 -2.82 15.43 16.99
N VAL A 111 -2.24 14.27 17.34
CA VAL A 111 -1.89 13.93 18.73
C VAL A 111 -0.86 14.91 19.29
N LEU A 112 0.20 15.23 18.55
CA LEU A 112 1.22 16.21 18.97
C LEU A 112 0.61 17.59 19.19
N ASN A 113 -0.25 18.05 18.27
CA ASN A 113 -0.95 19.33 18.39
C ASN A 113 -1.86 19.36 19.63
N ASN A 114 -2.61 18.28 19.88
CA ASN A 114 -3.48 18.15 21.04
C ASN A 114 -2.68 18.09 22.35
N GLN A 115 -1.54 17.40 22.37
CA GLN A 115 -0.63 17.37 23.52
C GLN A 115 -0.06 18.76 23.81
N HIS A 116 0.31 19.51 22.78
CA HIS A 116 0.78 20.88 22.95
C HIS A 116 -0.31 21.79 23.51
N ALA A 117 -1.54 21.69 22.98
CA ALA A 117 -2.69 22.42 23.51
C ALA A 117 -2.98 22.06 24.98
N GLN A 118 -2.92 20.78 25.35
CA GLN A 118 -3.05 20.35 26.75
C GLN A 118 -1.94 20.89 27.64
N ALA A 119 -0.69 20.91 27.17
CA ALA A 119 0.43 21.45 27.95
C ALA A 119 0.23 22.93 28.30
N VAL A 120 -0.32 23.73 27.37
CA VAL A 120 -0.69 25.13 27.63
C VAL A 120 -1.76 25.22 28.72
N VAL A 121 -2.83 24.43 28.62
CA VAL A 121 -3.90 24.41 29.62
C VAL A 121 -3.36 23.98 31.00
N PHE A 122 -2.50 22.96 31.06
CA PHE A 122 -1.88 22.53 32.32
C PHE A 122 -0.99 23.61 32.94
N SER A 123 -0.26 24.36 32.11
CA SER A 123 0.53 25.51 32.59
C SER A 123 -0.37 26.58 33.21
N GLU A 124 -1.50 26.89 32.58
CA GLU A 124 -2.48 27.84 33.13
C GLU A 124 -3.11 27.36 34.44
N ILE A 125 -3.47 26.07 34.52
CA ILE A 125 -3.97 25.45 35.75
C ILE A 125 -2.91 25.52 36.86
N GLY A 126 -1.64 25.22 36.54
CA GLY A 126 -0.53 25.31 37.49
C GLY A 126 -0.37 26.73 38.04
N ARG A 127 -0.48 27.74 37.17
CA ARG A 127 -0.46 29.16 37.58
C ARG A 127 -1.63 29.51 38.50
N LEU A 128 -2.83 29.04 38.18
CA LEU A 128 -4.02 29.27 39.01
C LEU A 128 -3.87 28.59 40.38
N MET A 129 -3.36 27.36 40.42
CA MET A 129 -3.09 26.64 41.68
C MET A 129 -2.07 27.37 42.55
N ASP A 130 -1.00 27.93 41.96
CA ASP A 130 -0.02 28.73 42.71
C ASP A 130 -0.67 29.98 43.33
N VAL A 131 -1.53 30.68 42.58
CA VAL A 131 -2.28 31.84 43.11
C VAL A 131 -3.21 31.43 44.25
N ILE A 132 -3.95 30.32 44.10
CA ILE A 132 -4.83 29.80 45.15
C ILE A 132 -4.02 29.42 46.40
N SER A 133 -2.90 28.72 46.22
CA SER A 133 -2.02 28.30 47.33
C SER A 133 -1.46 29.51 48.09
N LYS A 134 -1.00 30.54 47.38
CA LYS A 134 -0.54 31.79 47.98
C LYS A 134 -1.65 32.49 48.76
N SER A 135 -2.85 32.60 48.18
CA SER A 135 -4.02 33.18 48.86
C SER A 135 -4.40 32.43 50.14
N GLN A 136 -4.38 31.09 50.11
CA GLN A 136 -4.63 30.27 51.30
C GLN A 136 -3.55 30.48 52.37
N LYS A 137 -2.26 30.52 51.99
CA LYS A 137 -1.17 30.81 52.94
C LYS A 137 -1.31 32.19 53.58
N SER A 138 -1.66 33.21 52.81
CA SER A 138 -1.92 34.56 53.34
C SER A 138 -3.10 34.55 54.31
N LYS A 139 -4.18 33.84 53.98
CA LYS A 139 -5.35 33.70 54.87
C LYS A 139 -5.00 33.02 56.19
N GLU A 140 -4.22 31.93 56.16
CA GLU A 140 -3.79 31.26 57.40
C GLU A 140 -2.84 32.14 58.22
N THR A 141 -1.92 32.85 57.56
CA THR A 141 -1.03 33.81 58.23
C THR A 141 -1.82 34.91 58.95
N LEU A 142 -2.82 35.49 58.27
CA LEU A 142 -3.69 36.52 58.84
C LEU A 142 -4.46 36.00 60.06
N LYS A 143 -4.98 34.77 60.01
CA LYS A 143 -5.64 34.15 61.17
C LYS A 143 -4.69 34.00 62.34
N THR A 144 -3.46 33.51 62.11
CA THR A 144 -2.46 33.35 63.18
C THR A 144 -2.10 34.69 63.81
N GLN A 145 -1.87 35.72 63.00
CA GLN A 145 -1.55 37.05 63.49
C GLN A 145 -2.71 37.66 64.28
N PHE A 146 -3.95 37.52 63.79
CA PHE A 146 -5.13 38.00 64.50
C PHE A 146 -5.34 37.25 65.83
N MET A 147 -5.15 35.93 65.86
CA MET A 147 -5.23 35.14 67.09
C MET A 147 -4.18 35.59 68.12
N SER A 148 -2.96 35.90 67.69
CA SER A 148 -1.91 36.41 68.57
C SER A 148 -2.29 37.77 69.20
N ILE A 149 -2.85 38.69 68.40
CA ILE A 149 -3.37 39.97 68.89
C ILE A 149 -4.51 39.75 69.89
N LEU A 150 -5.45 38.85 69.58
CA LEU A 150 -6.57 38.53 70.46
C LEU A 150 -6.10 37.94 71.80
N GLU A 151 -5.16 37.00 71.77
CA GLU A 151 -4.58 36.42 72.99
C GLU A 151 -3.82 37.46 73.82
N SER A 152 -3.08 38.36 73.16
CA SER A 152 -2.40 39.45 73.85
C SER A 152 -3.41 40.39 74.52
N TYR A 153 -4.49 40.74 73.80
CA TYR A 153 -5.57 41.54 74.36
C TYR A 153 -6.25 40.87 75.56
N ILE A 154 -6.57 39.58 75.46
CA ILE A 154 -7.18 38.81 76.56
C ILE A 154 -6.25 38.84 77.78
N ARG A 155 -4.96 38.54 77.60
CA ARG A 155 -3.97 38.57 78.69
C ARG A 155 -3.85 39.94 79.34
N SER A 156 -3.73 41.00 78.54
CA SER A 156 -3.65 42.38 79.06
C SER A 156 -4.94 42.79 79.78
N ARG A 157 -6.10 42.35 79.30
CA ARG A 157 -7.39 42.61 79.95
C ARG A 157 -7.54 41.86 81.26
N GLU A 158 -7.13 40.59 81.33
CA GLU A 158 -7.17 39.79 82.56
C GLU A 158 -6.23 40.33 83.65
N ALA A 159 -5.14 40.99 83.26
CA ALA A 159 -4.24 41.69 84.18
C ALA A 159 -4.85 42.95 84.81
N PHE A 160 -5.99 43.44 84.30
CA PHE A 160 -6.66 44.60 84.88
C PHE A 160 -7.32 44.24 86.22
N THR A 161 -6.98 45.01 87.25
CA THR A 161 -7.57 44.92 88.59
C THR A 161 -8.57 46.05 88.84
N MET A 162 -9.25 46.06 90.00
CA MET A 162 -10.22 47.10 90.38
C MET A 162 -9.66 48.53 90.37
N MET A 163 -8.33 48.72 90.37
CA MET A 163 -7.68 50.03 90.33
C MET A 163 -7.28 50.50 88.93
N THR A 164 -7.55 49.72 87.87
CA THR A 164 -7.19 50.09 86.49
C THR A 164 -8.06 51.24 85.99
N SER A 165 -7.42 52.31 85.52
CA SER A 165 -8.11 53.52 85.08
C SER A 165 -8.87 53.32 83.76
N GLY A 166 -9.92 54.12 83.52
CA GLY A 166 -10.61 54.12 82.22
C GLY A 166 -9.68 54.45 81.05
N ARG A 167 -8.69 55.33 81.29
CA ARG A 167 -7.70 55.76 80.29
C ARG A 167 -6.83 54.61 79.79
N GLU A 168 -6.36 53.74 80.68
CA GLU A 168 -5.56 52.56 80.32
C GLU A 168 -6.37 51.53 79.50
N LYS A 169 -7.67 51.43 79.77
CA LYS A 169 -8.58 50.56 78.99
C LYS A 169 -8.75 51.10 77.57
N ASP A 170 -8.93 52.42 77.42
CA ASP A 170 -9.05 53.06 76.11
C ASP A 170 -7.74 53.00 75.32
N GLU A 171 -6.59 53.14 75.98
CA GLU A 171 -5.26 52.98 75.37
C GLU A 171 -5.04 51.55 74.88
N LEU A 172 -5.41 50.51 75.66
CA LEU A 172 -5.35 49.12 75.21
C LEU A 172 -6.25 48.88 73.98
N ILE A 173 -7.48 49.42 73.99
CA ILE A 173 -8.40 49.30 72.85
C ILE A 173 -7.84 50.00 71.61
N ALA A 174 -7.26 51.19 71.76
CA ALA A 174 -6.64 51.94 70.67
C ALA A 174 -5.44 51.17 70.08
N MET A 175 -4.57 50.62 70.93
CA MET A 175 -3.42 49.81 70.54
C MET A 175 -3.83 48.57 69.74
N VAL A 176 -4.82 47.81 70.22
CA VAL A 176 -5.29 46.61 69.52
C VAL A 176 -5.95 46.94 68.19
N LYS A 177 -6.73 48.04 68.13
CA LYS A 177 -7.31 48.51 66.85
C LYS A 177 -6.22 48.91 65.85
N ASP A 178 -5.11 49.49 66.31
CA ASP A 178 -3.98 49.83 65.46
C ASP A 178 -3.23 48.59 64.96
N GLN A 179 -3.02 47.60 65.84
CA GLN A 179 -2.46 46.30 65.48
C GLN A 179 -3.32 45.56 64.44
N VAL A 180 -4.65 45.59 64.56
CA VAL A 180 -5.55 44.97 63.57
C VAL A 180 -5.56 45.75 62.24
N ARG A 181 -5.39 47.08 62.26
CA ARG A 181 -5.29 47.89 61.02
C ARG A 181 -4.00 47.65 60.25
N THR A 182 -2.96 47.16 60.90
CA THR A 182 -1.64 46.93 60.32
C THR A 182 -1.40 45.48 59.90
N LEU A 183 -2.40 44.60 60.07
CA LEU A 183 -2.48 43.27 59.47
C LEU A 183 -2.76 43.33 57.96
#